data_AF-A0A9D2W3L8-F1
#
_entry.id   AF-A0A9D2W3L8-F1
#
_cell.length_a   1.000
_cell.length_b   1.000
_cell.length_c   1.000
_cell.angle_alpha   90.00
_cell.angle_beta   90.00
_cell.angle_gamma   90.00
#
_symmetry.space_group_name_H-M   'P 1'
#
loop_
_entity.id
_entity.type
_entity.pdbx_description
1 polymer ?
#
loop_
_entity_poly.entity_id
_entity_poly.type
_entity_poly.pdbx_seq_one_letter_code
_entity_poly.pdbx_strand_id
1 'polypeptide(L)'
;MKKVLVMIIVLCSLKSMAQCVQCYSDFTFVPGTNASVLGTNTHAAWHSSLAFGYQSTALGIYSVSIGKNVNVSNTSFAFVRDIAASAMNSMIIGVGYTSSSIMTDDIQKSIMLGVYNSQPSIIIRQMSMQDLPANVGIGTIEPKQQLHINGNTLISGTNKSFLFANTSTFEGEFGIQYNDDGLNFFLPNDGTPTNYLVFVNDDGNIGFGKNNPNERIDVNGTAKATKIIASTSIQAASLNVVGLSNIGSLQVSGNITFSALSGESSKAIVVDTNFYQLLISPYRELLRIVDIEKDSVIYHSAIIKYYEIGSVN
;
A
#
# COMPACT_ATOMS: atom_id res chain seq x y z
N MET A 1 -1.70 -82.67 45.04
CA MET A 1 -2.64 -82.26 43.96
C MET A 1 -2.52 -80.76 43.76
N LYS A 2 -2.41 -80.34 42.50
CA LYS A 2 -1.85 -79.05 42.06
C LYS A 2 -2.84 -77.88 42.21
N LYS A 3 -2.29 -76.80 42.78
CA LYS A 3 -2.65 -75.37 42.68
C LYS A 3 -3.96 -75.00 41.97
N VAL A 4 -4.87 -74.45 42.78
CA VAL A 4 -5.93 -73.51 42.42
C VAL A 4 -5.31 -72.30 41.71
N LEU A 5 -5.77 -71.95 40.51
CA LEU A 5 -5.66 -70.60 39.98
C LEU A 5 -6.90 -70.29 39.14
N VAL A 6 -7.67 -69.33 39.65
CA VAL A 6 -8.83 -68.70 39.06
C VAL A 6 -8.43 -68.01 37.76
N MET A 7 -9.09 -68.35 36.66
CA MET A 7 -9.07 -67.56 35.42
C MET A 7 -10.52 -67.43 34.92
N ILE A 8 -11.31 -66.69 35.69
CA ILE A 8 -12.57 -66.10 35.24
C ILE A 8 -12.27 -64.60 35.05
N ILE A 9 -12.77 -64.03 33.95
CA ILE A 9 -12.72 -62.61 33.56
C ILE A 9 -11.43 -62.15 32.84
N VAL A 10 -11.16 -62.67 31.64
CA VAL A 10 -10.64 -61.84 30.51
C VAL A 10 -11.21 -62.38 29.20
N LEU A 11 -12.54 -62.33 29.05
CA LEU A 11 -13.21 -62.29 27.75
C LEU A 11 -13.61 -60.84 27.46
N CYS A 12 -12.67 -59.91 27.70
CA CYS A 12 -12.74 -58.57 27.14
C CYS A 12 -12.19 -58.69 25.72
N SER A 13 -13.09 -58.61 24.75
CA SER A 13 -12.88 -58.33 23.33
C SER A 13 -11.44 -57.97 22.94
N LEU A 14 -10.86 -58.76 22.04
CA LEU A 14 -9.80 -58.32 21.15
C LEU A 14 -10.31 -57.13 20.30
N LYS A 15 -10.16 -55.92 20.82
CA LYS A 15 -10.01 -54.70 20.04
C LYS A 15 -8.69 -54.07 20.47
N SER A 16 -7.72 -54.09 19.59
CA SER A 16 -6.49 -53.30 19.72
C SER A 16 -6.86 -51.81 19.69
N MET A 17 -7.15 -51.23 20.85
CA MET A 17 -7.38 -49.79 21.05
C MET A 17 -6.59 -49.34 22.28
N ALA A 18 -5.32 -48.95 22.09
CA ALA A 18 -4.61 -48.06 23.02
C ALA A 18 -5.11 -46.62 22.79
N GLN A 19 -5.11 -45.65 23.70
CA GLN A 19 -4.78 -45.51 25.13
C GLN A 19 -5.71 -44.35 25.60
N CYS A 20 -6.86 -44.63 26.22
CA CYS A 20 -7.64 -43.55 26.83
C CYS A 20 -6.97 -43.18 28.15
N VAL A 21 -6.21 -42.08 28.19
CA VAL A 21 -5.80 -41.50 29.47
C VAL A 21 -7.05 -40.82 30.04
N GLN A 22 -7.52 -41.29 31.19
CA GLN A 22 -8.51 -40.62 32.03
C GLN A 22 -7.83 -40.35 33.37
N CYS A 23 -7.49 -39.11 33.66
CA CYS A 23 -7.04 -38.72 35.00
C CYS A 23 -8.23 -38.12 35.75
N TYR A 24 -8.71 -38.81 36.78
CA TYR A 24 -9.91 -38.42 37.53
C TYR A 24 -9.69 -37.14 38.34
N SER A 25 -10.52 -36.14 38.07
CA SER A 25 -11.01 -35.15 39.04
C SER A 25 -12.50 -34.94 38.72
N ASP A 26 -13.30 -34.53 39.72
CA ASP A 26 -14.77 -34.55 39.62
C ASP A 26 -15.29 -33.87 38.34
N PHE A 27 -16.33 -34.47 37.72
CA PHE A 27 -17.04 -34.02 36.51
C PHE A 27 -16.38 -34.22 35.12
N THR A 28 -15.46 -35.18 34.94
CA THR A 28 -14.97 -35.59 33.61
C THR A 28 -15.89 -36.64 32.94
N PHE A 29 -16.14 -36.52 31.63
CA PHE A 29 -17.07 -37.42 30.90
C PHE A 29 -16.61 -37.73 29.46
N VAL A 30 -16.62 -39.02 29.09
CA VAL A 30 -16.11 -39.53 27.80
C VAL A 30 -17.06 -40.59 27.20
N PRO A 31 -18.15 -40.19 26.54
CA PRO A 31 -19.07 -41.11 25.87
C PRO A 31 -18.62 -41.49 24.45
N GLY A 32 -17.67 -40.75 23.87
CA GLY A 32 -17.23 -40.93 22.48
C GLY A 32 -16.27 -42.11 22.30
N THR A 33 -16.47 -42.91 21.26
CA THR A 33 -15.54 -43.98 20.87
C THR A 33 -14.17 -43.38 20.49
N ASN A 34 -13.07 -43.88 21.05
CA ASN A 34 -11.70 -43.35 20.88
C ASN A 34 -11.48 -41.90 21.38
N ALA A 35 -12.39 -41.37 22.19
CA ALA A 35 -12.20 -40.06 22.79
C ALA A 35 -11.23 -40.11 23.97
N SER A 36 -10.51 -39.01 24.22
CA SER A 36 -9.55 -38.88 25.32
C SER A 36 -9.78 -37.61 26.11
N VAL A 37 -9.61 -37.66 27.43
CA VAL A 37 -9.73 -36.48 28.30
C VAL A 37 -8.61 -36.39 29.32
N LEU A 38 -8.07 -35.20 29.54
CA LEU A 38 -7.11 -34.97 30.60
C LEU A 38 -7.39 -33.66 31.32
N GLY A 39 -7.56 -33.70 32.63
CA GLY A 39 -7.69 -32.52 33.48
C GLY A 39 -9.03 -32.47 34.22
N THR A 40 -9.47 -31.26 34.60
CA THR A 40 -10.60 -31.06 35.51
C THR A 40 -11.80 -30.47 34.80
N ASN A 41 -12.98 -31.04 35.04
CA ASN A 41 -14.21 -30.63 34.37
C ASN A 41 -14.05 -30.62 32.82
N THR A 42 -13.42 -31.65 32.28
CA THR A 42 -13.19 -31.81 30.85
C THR A 42 -14.13 -32.85 30.25
N HIS A 43 -14.64 -32.60 29.05
CA HIS A 43 -15.67 -33.42 28.41
C HIS A 43 -15.35 -33.68 26.94
N ALA A 44 -15.28 -34.93 26.51
CA ALA A 44 -15.07 -35.29 25.10
C ALA A 44 -16.19 -36.22 24.63
N ALA A 45 -17.16 -35.68 23.88
CA ALA A 45 -18.47 -36.31 23.66
C ALA A 45 -18.55 -37.26 22.46
N TRP A 46 -17.68 -37.11 21.46
CA TRP A 46 -17.86 -37.79 20.16
C TRP A 46 -16.63 -38.53 19.68
N HIS A 47 -16.80 -39.25 18.57
CA HIS A 47 -15.77 -40.14 18.04
C HIS A 47 -14.43 -39.43 17.83
N SER A 48 -13.37 -40.01 18.40
CA SER A 48 -11.99 -39.54 18.29
C SER A 48 -11.80 -38.06 18.68
N SER A 49 -12.56 -37.59 19.67
CA SER A 49 -12.44 -36.23 20.22
C SER A 49 -11.43 -36.18 21.39
N LEU A 50 -10.79 -35.02 21.59
CA LEU A 50 -9.82 -34.79 22.65
C LEU A 50 -10.18 -33.55 23.46
N ALA A 51 -10.32 -33.68 24.78
CA ALA A 51 -10.46 -32.52 25.67
C ALA A 51 -9.35 -32.51 26.75
N PHE A 52 -8.58 -31.43 26.82
CA PHE A 52 -7.44 -31.28 27.72
C PHE A 52 -7.51 -29.95 28.49
N GLY A 53 -7.23 -29.98 29.80
CA GLY A 53 -7.05 -28.82 30.66
C GLY A 53 -8.14 -28.63 31.72
N TYR A 54 -8.72 -27.44 31.84
CA TYR A 54 -9.70 -27.10 32.88
C TYR A 54 -10.96 -26.53 32.24
N GLN A 55 -12.16 -27.07 32.52
CA GLN A 55 -13.41 -26.60 31.89
C GLN A 55 -13.35 -26.62 30.35
N SER A 56 -12.76 -27.67 29.77
CA SER A 56 -12.58 -27.78 28.32
C SER A 56 -13.49 -28.86 27.73
N THR A 57 -14.22 -28.54 26.67
CA THR A 57 -15.24 -29.42 26.07
C THR A 57 -15.02 -29.62 24.58
N ALA A 58 -14.91 -30.87 24.15
CA ALA A 58 -14.82 -31.31 22.77
C ALA A 58 -16.11 -32.06 22.38
N LEU A 59 -17.06 -31.33 21.81
CA LEU A 59 -18.42 -31.77 21.46
C LEU A 59 -18.62 -32.03 19.96
N GLY A 60 -17.55 -32.01 19.15
CA GLY A 60 -17.59 -32.41 17.75
C GLY A 60 -16.91 -33.76 17.48
N ILE A 61 -17.25 -34.41 16.37
CA ILE A 61 -16.51 -35.57 15.86
C ILE A 61 -15.11 -35.11 15.42
N TYR A 62 -14.04 -35.83 15.78
CA TYR A 62 -12.64 -35.43 15.54
C TYR A 62 -12.26 -34.06 16.12
N SER A 63 -13.03 -33.55 17.09
CA SER A 63 -12.78 -32.24 17.68
C SER A 63 -11.66 -32.27 18.73
N VAL A 64 -10.95 -31.16 18.86
CA VAL A 64 -9.85 -31.03 19.82
C VAL A 64 -9.97 -29.73 20.60
N SER A 65 -10.14 -29.84 21.91
CA SER A 65 -10.27 -28.73 22.86
C SER A 65 -9.13 -28.79 23.86
N ILE A 66 -8.23 -27.81 23.88
CA ILE A 66 -7.05 -27.82 24.76
C ILE A 66 -6.91 -26.47 25.46
N GLY A 67 -6.91 -26.43 26.79
CA GLY A 67 -6.70 -25.20 27.56
C GLY A 67 -7.62 -25.04 28.76
N LYS A 68 -7.86 -23.78 29.16
CA LYS A 68 -8.81 -23.44 30.23
C LYS A 68 -10.05 -22.76 29.65
N ASN A 69 -11.25 -23.23 29.98
CA ASN A 69 -12.51 -22.68 29.49
C ASN A 69 -12.55 -22.62 27.95
N VAL A 70 -12.38 -23.80 27.32
CA VAL A 70 -12.32 -23.95 25.86
C VAL A 70 -13.52 -24.78 25.41
N ASN A 71 -14.26 -24.33 24.40
CA ASN A 71 -15.44 -25.05 23.91
C ASN A 71 -15.35 -25.31 22.39
N VAL A 72 -15.43 -26.58 21.98
CA VAL A 72 -15.44 -26.96 20.57
C VAL A 72 -16.73 -27.71 20.26
N SER A 73 -17.56 -27.19 19.36
CA SER A 73 -18.89 -27.75 19.07
C SER A 73 -18.96 -28.62 17.81
N ASN A 74 -17.98 -28.49 16.91
CA ASN A 74 -17.96 -29.15 15.60
C ASN A 74 -16.60 -29.80 15.32
N THR A 75 -16.42 -30.37 14.12
CA THR A 75 -15.13 -30.89 13.62
C THR A 75 -14.12 -29.75 13.51
N SER A 76 -13.46 -29.43 14.62
CA SER A 76 -12.74 -28.17 14.80
C SER A 76 -11.68 -28.28 15.91
N PHE A 77 -10.86 -27.24 16.03
CA PHE A 77 -9.76 -27.20 16.98
C PHE A 77 -9.77 -25.89 17.76
N ALA A 78 -9.59 -25.95 19.08
CA ALA A 78 -9.40 -24.76 19.90
C ALA A 78 -8.28 -24.94 20.92
N PHE A 79 -7.42 -23.93 21.05
CA PHE A 79 -6.26 -23.98 21.94
C PHE A 79 -6.02 -22.68 22.72
N VAL A 80 -5.72 -22.83 24.03
CA VAL A 80 -5.26 -21.85 25.02
C VAL A 80 -6.27 -21.49 26.12
N ARG A 81 -7.11 -20.45 26.00
CA ARG A 81 -7.98 -20.03 27.12
C ARG A 81 -9.16 -19.15 26.74
N ASP A 82 -10.33 -19.39 27.34
CA ASP A 82 -11.52 -18.54 27.20
C ASP A 82 -11.89 -18.35 25.72
N ILE A 83 -12.04 -19.45 24.98
CA ILE A 83 -12.27 -19.45 23.53
C ILE A 83 -13.27 -20.52 23.12
N ALA A 84 -13.92 -20.34 21.96
CA ALA A 84 -14.76 -21.36 21.37
C ALA A 84 -14.58 -21.51 19.85
N ALA A 85 -14.55 -22.74 19.36
CA ALA A 85 -14.66 -23.08 17.94
C ALA A 85 -16.04 -23.71 17.69
N SER A 86 -16.98 -22.91 17.19
CA SER A 86 -18.39 -23.28 17.08
C SER A 86 -18.83 -23.67 15.68
N ALA A 87 -18.08 -23.32 14.63
CA ALA A 87 -18.42 -23.66 13.25
C ALA A 87 -17.65 -24.87 12.70
N MET A 88 -18.17 -25.51 11.65
CA MET A 88 -17.50 -26.66 11.02
C MET A 88 -16.17 -26.27 10.37
N ASN A 89 -15.15 -27.09 10.58
CA ASN A 89 -13.81 -26.87 10.04
C ASN A 89 -13.21 -25.51 10.47
N SER A 90 -13.57 -25.03 11.66
CA SER A 90 -13.01 -23.84 12.28
C SER A 90 -11.81 -24.18 13.15
N MET A 91 -10.97 -23.18 13.40
CA MET A 91 -9.82 -23.32 14.29
C MET A 91 -9.57 -22.00 15.02
N ILE A 92 -9.45 -22.04 16.33
CA ILE A 92 -9.13 -20.84 17.12
C ILE A 92 -7.96 -21.08 18.06
N ILE A 93 -7.00 -20.15 18.03
CA ILE A 93 -5.85 -20.18 18.94
C ILE A 93 -5.73 -18.81 19.58
N GLY A 94 -5.89 -18.76 20.90
CA GLY A 94 -5.87 -17.46 21.54
C GLY A 94 -6.35 -17.41 22.97
N VAL A 95 -6.33 -16.19 23.50
CA VAL A 95 -6.81 -15.88 24.83
C VAL A 95 -8.01 -14.96 24.69
N GLY A 96 -9.20 -15.40 25.13
CA GLY A 96 -10.38 -14.54 25.22
C GLY A 96 -10.22 -13.40 26.22
N TYR A 97 -11.19 -12.49 26.23
CA TYR A 97 -11.14 -11.33 27.13
C TYR A 97 -11.44 -11.72 28.58
N THR A 98 -12.58 -12.39 28.81
CA THR A 98 -12.98 -12.90 30.13
C THR A 98 -13.73 -14.22 29.97
N SER A 99 -13.91 -14.99 31.04
CA SER A 99 -14.66 -16.26 30.96
C SER A 99 -16.15 -16.09 30.61
N SER A 100 -16.70 -14.88 30.73
CA SER A 100 -18.04 -14.49 30.24
C SER A 100 -18.04 -13.84 28.85
N SER A 101 -16.86 -13.45 28.34
CA SER A 101 -16.67 -12.82 27.04
C SER A 101 -15.50 -13.49 26.35
N ILE A 102 -15.75 -14.74 25.96
CA ILE A 102 -14.80 -15.59 25.24
C ILE A 102 -14.66 -15.11 23.79
N MET A 103 -13.53 -15.43 23.16
CA MET A 103 -13.38 -15.25 21.71
C MET A 103 -13.94 -16.47 20.98
N THR A 104 -14.76 -16.26 19.97
CA THR A 104 -15.43 -17.35 19.26
C THR A 104 -15.09 -17.33 17.78
N ASP A 105 -14.77 -18.49 17.22
CA ASP A 105 -14.75 -18.76 15.79
C ASP A 105 -16.02 -19.48 15.37
N ASP A 106 -16.96 -18.69 14.86
CA ASP A 106 -18.27 -19.12 14.36
C ASP A 106 -18.34 -19.12 12.82
N ILE A 107 -17.19 -19.06 12.15
CA ILE A 107 -17.08 -19.06 10.70
C ILE A 107 -16.66 -20.45 10.23
N GLN A 108 -17.25 -20.95 9.15
CA GLN A 108 -16.82 -22.23 8.59
C GLN A 108 -15.52 -22.05 7.81
N LYS A 109 -14.64 -23.06 7.86
CA LYS A 109 -13.37 -23.06 7.11
C LYS A 109 -12.52 -21.82 7.41
N SER A 110 -12.37 -21.52 8.70
CA SER A 110 -11.62 -20.38 9.22
C SER A 110 -10.53 -20.82 10.20
N ILE A 111 -9.56 -19.94 10.36
CA ILE A 111 -8.60 -19.95 11.45
C ILE A 111 -8.61 -18.55 12.07
N MET A 112 -8.87 -18.45 13.36
CA MET A 112 -8.86 -17.20 14.13
C MET A 112 -7.72 -17.19 15.15
N LEU A 113 -7.03 -16.06 15.24
CA LEU A 113 -5.98 -15.81 16.21
C LEU A 113 -6.26 -14.51 16.98
N GLY A 114 -5.99 -14.52 18.28
CA GLY A 114 -6.04 -13.29 19.07
C GLY A 114 -5.66 -13.48 20.53
N VAL A 115 -5.41 -12.37 21.23
CA VAL A 115 -4.94 -12.40 22.61
C VAL A 115 -5.64 -11.30 23.41
N TYR A 116 -6.24 -11.67 24.54
CA TYR A 116 -6.99 -10.81 25.45
C TYR A 116 -8.08 -9.97 24.76
N ASN A 117 -8.88 -10.59 23.90
CA ASN A 117 -9.95 -9.92 23.17
C ASN A 117 -11.16 -10.85 23.01
N SER A 118 -12.37 -10.29 22.85
CA SER A 118 -13.58 -11.04 22.52
C SER A 118 -13.77 -11.21 21.00
N GLN A 119 -13.02 -10.46 20.19
CA GLN A 119 -12.93 -10.59 18.74
C GLN A 119 -11.50 -10.98 18.33
N PRO A 120 -11.33 -11.78 17.27
CA PRO A 120 -10.01 -12.17 16.79
C PRO A 120 -9.26 -10.96 16.21
N SER A 121 -7.94 -10.95 16.40
CA SER A 121 -7.05 -9.95 15.80
C SER A 121 -6.73 -10.28 14.35
N ILE A 122 -6.59 -11.57 14.04
CA ILE A 122 -6.28 -12.09 12.71
C ILE A 122 -7.25 -13.21 12.39
N ILE A 123 -7.74 -13.23 11.15
CA ILE A 123 -8.50 -14.34 10.60
C ILE A 123 -7.87 -14.79 9.27
N ILE A 124 -7.90 -16.09 9.02
CA ILE A 124 -7.71 -16.69 7.70
C ILE A 124 -9.02 -17.39 7.39
N ARG A 125 -9.73 -17.03 6.31
CA ARG A 125 -10.99 -17.69 5.96
C ARG A 125 -11.20 -17.83 4.46
N GLN A 126 -11.84 -18.92 4.07
CA GLN A 126 -12.28 -19.13 2.69
C GLN A 126 -13.52 -18.26 2.41
N MET A 127 -13.42 -17.33 1.45
CA MET A 127 -14.52 -16.45 1.04
C MET A 127 -15.26 -16.95 -0.21
N SER A 128 -14.68 -17.90 -0.95
CA SER A 128 -15.22 -18.44 -2.21
C SER A 128 -15.55 -19.93 -2.07
N MET A 129 -16.58 -20.38 -2.78
CA MET A 129 -16.88 -21.81 -2.91
C MET A 129 -15.92 -22.55 -3.86
N GLN A 130 -15.05 -21.82 -4.56
CA GLN A 130 -14.01 -22.38 -5.44
C GLN A 130 -12.71 -22.63 -4.66
N ASP A 131 -11.85 -23.48 -5.23
CA ASP A 131 -10.50 -23.76 -4.71
C ASP A 131 -9.57 -22.56 -4.96
N LEU A 132 -9.71 -21.55 -4.11
CA LEU A 132 -8.92 -20.33 -4.10
C LEU A 132 -8.24 -20.18 -2.74
N PRO A 133 -7.04 -19.55 -2.68
CA PRO A 133 -6.40 -19.22 -1.42
C PRO A 133 -7.36 -18.47 -0.47
N ALA A 134 -7.28 -18.79 0.82
CA ALA A 134 -8.06 -18.10 1.84
C ALA A 134 -7.59 -16.64 1.99
N ASN A 135 -8.52 -15.76 2.38
CA ASN A 135 -8.22 -14.37 2.64
C ASN A 135 -7.74 -14.20 4.10
N VAL A 136 -6.77 -13.31 4.30
CA VAL A 136 -6.27 -12.89 5.60
C VAL A 136 -6.87 -11.54 5.98
N GLY A 137 -7.58 -11.48 7.09
CA GLY A 137 -8.05 -10.25 7.70
C GLY A 137 -7.22 -9.90 8.93
N ILE A 138 -6.78 -8.66 9.07
CA ILE A 138 -6.14 -8.12 10.28
C ILE A 138 -7.03 -6.99 10.81
N GLY A 139 -7.57 -7.14 12.01
CA GLY A 139 -8.55 -6.21 12.59
C GLY A 139 -9.93 -6.25 11.93
N THR A 140 -10.21 -7.24 11.08
CA THR A 140 -11.50 -7.46 10.43
C THR A 140 -11.74 -8.95 10.21
N ILE A 141 -12.98 -9.39 10.42
CA ILE A 141 -13.43 -10.76 10.15
C ILE A 141 -14.03 -10.92 8.75
N GLU A 142 -14.21 -9.82 8.00
CA GLU A 142 -14.75 -9.80 6.64
C GLU A 142 -13.72 -9.21 5.66
N PRO A 143 -12.66 -9.97 5.33
CA PRO A 143 -11.66 -9.51 4.39
C PRO A 143 -12.25 -9.39 2.98
N LYS A 144 -12.18 -8.18 2.40
CA LYS A 144 -12.71 -7.88 1.05
C LYS A 144 -11.74 -8.22 -0.07
N GLN A 145 -10.50 -8.53 0.28
CA GLN A 145 -9.38 -8.89 -0.61
C GLN A 145 -8.53 -9.96 0.09
N GLN A 146 -7.58 -10.57 -0.64
CA GLN A 146 -6.69 -11.62 -0.10
C GLN A 146 -5.96 -11.18 1.18
N LEU A 147 -5.59 -9.91 1.29
CA LEU A 147 -5.15 -9.28 2.54
C LEU A 147 -6.01 -8.04 2.77
N HIS A 148 -6.69 -7.97 3.92
CA HIS A 148 -7.46 -6.79 4.32
C HIS A 148 -7.06 -6.37 5.74
N ILE A 149 -6.47 -5.20 5.87
CA ILE A 149 -6.09 -4.60 7.15
C ILE A 149 -7.09 -3.49 7.47
N ASN A 150 -7.80 -3.62 8.58
CA ASN A 150 -8.68 -2.57 9.10
C ASN A 150 -7.87 -1.66 10.04
N GLY A 151 -7.11 -0.74 9.45
CA GLY A 151 -6.21 0.15 10.16
C GLY A 151 -4.99 0.54 9.29
N ASN A 152 -4.00 1.18 9.93
CA ASN A 152 -2.76 1.57 9.26
C ASN A 152 -1.73 0.43 9.29
N THR A 153 -0.87 0.38 8.26
CA THR A 153 0.29 -0.52 8.21
C THR A 153 1.57 0.28 8.32
N LEU A 154 2.40 -0.01 9.33
CA LEU A 154 3.74 0.55 9.46
C LEU A 154 4.75 -0.44 8.90
N ILE A 155 5.54 -0.02 7.91
CA ILE A 155 6.63 -0.82 7.31
C ILE A 155 7.95 -0.17 7.71
N SER A 156 8.71 -0.83 8.61
CA SER A 156 9.97 -0.31 9.16
C SER A 156 11.10 -1.34 9.03
N GLY A 157 12.33 -0.88 8.82
CA GLY A 157 13.51 -1.74 8.66
C GLY A 157 14.52 -1.17 7.68
N THR A 158 15.47 -1.98 7.22
CA THR A 158 16.36 -1.63 6.09
C THR A 158 15.66 -2.03 4.79
N ASN A 159 15.78 -1.22 3.72
CA ASN A 159 15.18 -1.49 2.41
C ASN A 159 13.66 -1.74 2.44
N LYS A 160 12.94 -1.01 3.31
CA LYS A 160 11.48 -1.06 3.40
C LYS A 160 10.83 -0.52 2.12
N SER A 161 10.00 -1.32 1.49
CA SER A 161 9.23 -0.89 0.33
C SER A 161 7.93 -1.67 0.23
N PHE A 162 6.95 -1.04 -0.42
CA PHE A 162 5.78 -1.73 -0.96
C PHE A 162 6.02 -1.96 -2.45
N LEU A 163 6.06 -3.23 -2.86
CA LEU A 163 6.50 -3.66 -4.19
C LEU A 163 5.33 -4.19 -5.01
N PHE A 164 5.34 -3.86 -6.30
CA PHE A 164 4.34 -4.27 -7.29
C PHE A 164 5.04 -4.99 -8.43
N ALA A 165 4.56 -6.15 -8.86
CA ALA A 165 5.11 -6.93 -9.97
C ALA A 165 3.99 -7.47 -10.86
N ASN A 166 4.25 -7.63 -12.16
CA ASN A 166 3.32 -8.23 -13.14
C ASN A 166 3.75 -9.68 -13.47
N THR A 167 5.01 -9.89 -13.83
CA THR A 167 5.54 -11.23 -14.15
C THR A 167 6.90 -11.44 -13.51
N SER A 168 6.95 -12.27 -12.47
CA SER A 168 8.08 -12.44 -11.57
C SER A 168 9.39 -12.87 -12.27
N THR A 169 10.34 -11.94 -12.35
CA THR A 169 11.80 -12.22 -12.39
C THR A 169 12.58 -11.40 -11.35
N PHE A 170 11.94 -10.45 -10.65
CA PHE A 170 12.54 -9.56 -9.65
C PHE A 170 11.64 -9.38 -8.42
N GLU A 171 12.17 -8.75 -7.36
CA GLU A 171 11.44 -8.42 -6.11
C GLU A 171 10.23 -7.48 -6.37
N GLY A 172 10.25 -6.72 -7.46
CA GLY A 172 9.17 -5.85 -7.91
C GLY A 172 9.53 -5.15 -9.24
N GLU A 173 8.52 -4.72 -10.00
CA GLU A 173 8.65 -3.83 -11.16
C GLU A 173 8.52 -2.35 -10.75
N PHE A 174 7.69 -2.07 -9.75
CA PHE A 174 7.55 -0.75 -9.13
C PHE A 174 7.61 -0.86 -7.62
N GLY A 175 8.12 0.17 -6.97
CA GLY A 175 8.19 0.26 -5.52
C GLY A 175 7.79 1.64 -4.99
N ILE A 176 7.26 1.63 -3.77
CA ILE A 176 7.08 2.84 -2.95
C ILE A 176 7.93 2.65 -1.70
N GLN A 177 8.85 3.56 -1.45
CA GLN A 177 9.71 3.52 -0.26
C GLN A 177 9.88 4.90 0.35
N TYR A 178 10.21 4.92 1.64
CA TYR A 178 10.76 6.11 2.27
C TYR A 178 12.30 6.01 2.23
N ASN A 179 12.98 6.95 1.58
CA ASN A 179 14.44 6.99 1.45
C ASN A 179 14.92 8.42 1.25
N ASP A 180 16.15 8.73 1.67
CA ASP A 180 16.78 10.05 1.49
C ASP A 180 15.88 11.22 1.94
N ASP A 181 15.25 11.07 3.11
CA ASP A 181 14.36 12.08 3.70
C ASP A 181 13.14 12.43 2.82
N GLY A 182 12.58 11.42 2.14
CA GLY A 182 11.34 11.57 1.39
C GLY A 182 10.68 10.27 0.91
N LEU A 183 9.50 10.41 0.33
CA LEU A 183 8.74 9.33 -0.32
C LEU A 183 9.19 9.18 -1.77
N ASN A 184 9.73 8.03 -2.11
CA ASN A 184 10.23 7.71 -3.45
C ASN A 184 9.34 6.67 -4.15
N PHE A 185 8.91 7.00 -5.37
CA PHE A 185 8.37 6.07 -6.34
C PHE A 185 9.49 5.65 -7.29
N PHE A 186 9.84 4.37 -7.29
CA PHE A 186 11.06 3.87 -7.94
C PHE A 186 10.85 2.56 -8.70
N LEU A 187 11.83 2.22 -9.54
CA LEU A 187 11.96 0.90 -10.17
C LEU A 187 12.96 0.07 -9.36
N PRO A 188 12.53 -1.05 -8.74
CA PRO A 188 13.45 -1.96 -8.07
C PRO A 188 14.43 -2.59 -9.08
N ASN A 189 15.73 -2.58 -8.77
CA ASN A 189 16.79 -3.26 -9.55
C ASN A 189 16.96 -2.82 -11.02
N ASP A 190 16.74 -1.55 -11.37
CA ASP A 190 17.04 -1.04 -12.73
C ASP A 190 18.54 -0.84 -13.02
N GLY A 191 19.42 -1.27 -12.12
CA GLY A 191 20.88 -1.11 -12.24
C GLY A 191 21.38 0.31 -11.98
N THR A 192 20.49 1.25 -11.64
CA THR A 192 20.87 2.57 -11.16
C THR A 192 20.75 2.62 -9.64
N PRO A 193 21.75 3.16 -8.92
CA PRO A 193 21.75 3.13 -7.45
C PRO A 193 20.51 3.76 -6.80
N THR A 194 19.85 4.69 -7.50
CA THR A 194 18.64 5.36 -7.02
C THR A 194 17.85 5.95 -8.20
N ASN A 195 16.77 5.29 -8.59
CA ASN A 195 15.80 5.85 -9.56
C ASN A 195 14.72 6.63 -8.81
N TYR A 196 14.59 7.92 -9.10
CA TYR A 196 13.62 8.83 -8.48
C TYR A 196 12.56 9.25 -9.49
N LEU A 197 11.69 8.33 -9.90
CA LEU A 197 10.67 8.62 -10.92
C LEU A 197 9.80 9.80 -10.47
N VAL A 198 9.32 9.70 -9.23
CA VAL A 198 8.69 10.79 -8.49
C VAL A 198 9.20 10.73 -7.06
N PHE A 199 9.70 11.85 -6.57
CA PHE A 199 10.21 11.98 -5.21
C PHE A 199 9.46 13.11 -4.51
N VAL A 200 8.91 12.84 -3.33
CA VAL A 200 8.32 13.85 -2.47
C VAL A 200 9.22 13.99 -1.25
N ASN A 201 9.98 15.08 -1.19
CA ASN A 201 10.83 15.41 -0.06
C ASN A 201 9.95 15.72 1.17
N ASP A 202 10.46 15.51 2.38
CA ASP A 202 9.79 15.81 3.65
C ASP A 202 9.43 17.30 3.80
N ASP A 203 10.12 18.20 3.09
CA ASP A 203 9.78 19.62 3.00
C ASP A 203 8.57 19.92 2.07
N GLY A 204 8.07 18.90 1.35
CA GLY A 204 6.93 18.99 0.44
C GLY A 204 7.28 19.40 -1.00
N ASN A 205 8.56 19.46 -1.36
CA ASN A 205 9.01 19.63 -2.73
C ASN A 205 8.91 18.31 -3.52
N ILE A 206 8.51 18.40 -4.79
CA ILE A 206 8.32 17.24 -5.66
C ILE A 206 9.36 17.25 -6.78
N GLY A 207 10.19 16.22 -6.83
CA GLY A 207 11.14 15.97 -7.90
C GLY A 207 10.61 14.93 -8.91
N PHE A 208 10.75 15.21 -10.20
CA PHE A 208 10.56 14.23 -11.27
C PHE A 208 11.93 13.87 -11.85
N GLY A 209 12.41 12.65 -11.62
CA GLY A 209 13.78 12.24 -11.97
C GLY A 209 14.86 12.84 -11.06
N LYS A 210 14.49 13.30 -9.85
CA LYS A 210 15.36 14.09 -8.94
C LYS A 210 14.96 13.88 -7.48
N ASN A 211 15.94 13.68 -6.58
CA ASN A 211 15.73 13.50 -5.13
C ASN A 211 16.10 14.69 -4.26
N ASN A 212 16.65 15.74 -4.85
CA ASN A 212 16.93 16.99 -4.16
C ASN A 212 16.34 18.14 -4.98
N PRO A 213 14.99 18.25 -5.04
CA PRO A 213 14.33 19.32 -5.77
C PRO A 213 14.67 20.68 -5.12
N ASN A 214 15.07 21.66 -5.94
CA ASN A 214 15.41 23.01 -5.47
C ASN A 214 14.19 23.95 -5.47
N GLU A 215 13.06 23.47 -6.00
CA GLU A 215 11.80 24.19 -6.14
C GLU A 215 10.64 23.25 -5.81
N ARG A 216 9.44 23.80 -5.59
CA ARG A 216 8.22 23.01 -5.26
C ARG A 216 7.95 21.89 -6.26
N ILE A 217 8.22 22.14 -7.54
CA ILE A 217 8.20 21.15 -8.62
C ILE A 217 9.49 21.31 -9.41
N ASP A 218 10.34 20.28 -9.41
CA ASP A 218 11.63 20.28 -10.09
C ASP A 218 11.72 19.06 -11.02
N VAL A 219 11.85 19.30 -12.32
CA VAL A 219 11.84 18.24 -13.34
C VAL A 219 13.23 18.11 -13.93
N ASN A 220 13.86 16.96 -13.73
CA ASN A 220 15.07 16.57 -14.44
C ASN A 220 14.71 16.06 -15.84
N GLY A 221 14.50 16.98 -16.78
CA GLY A 221 14.15 16.66 -18.17
C GLY A 221 13.08 17.59 -18.73
N THR A 222 12.21 17.05 -19.57
CA THR A 222 11.16 17.81 -20.27
C THR A 222 9.79 17.51 -19.67
N ALA A 223 9.05 18.55 -19.32
CA ALA A 223 7.63 18.44 -18.98
C ALA A 223 6.76 18.82 -20.19
N LYS A 224 5.77 17.99 -20.51
CA LYS A 224 4.71 18.31 -21.47
C LYS A 224 3.43 18.64 -20.72
N ALA A 225 2.87 19.81 -20.97
CA ALA A 225 1.62 20.26 -20.36
C ALA A 225 0.67 20.81 -21.42
N THR A 226 -0.63 20.55 -21.28
CA THR A 226 -1.67 21.15 -22.14
C THR A 226 -1.79 22.66 -21.90
N LYS A 227 -1.54 23.10 -20.66
CA LYS A 227 -1.59 24.51 -20.24
C LYS A 227 -0.64 24.73 -19.08
N ILE A 228 0.09 25.86 -19.10
CA ILE A 228 0.90 26.35 -17.98
C ILE A 228 0.33 27.73 -17.60
N ILE A 229 0.04 27.94 -16.32
CA ILE A 229 -0.40 29.24 -15.77
C ILE A 229 0.63 29.64 -14.72
N ALA A 230 1.35 30.72 -14.94
CA ALA A 230 2.21 31.34 -13.94
C ALA A 230 1.48 32.54 -13.32
N SER A 231 1.45 32.62 -11.99
CA SER A 231 0.80 33.74 -11.28
C SER A 231 1.61 35.02 -11.32
N THR A 232 2.93 34.92 -11.49
CA THR A 232 3.87 36.05 -11.48
C THR A 232 4.66 36.12 -12.79
N SER A 233 5.57 35.17 -13.01
CA SER A 233 6.48 35.17 -14.16
C SER A 233 6.88 33.75 -14.55
N ILE A 234 7.19 33.56 -15.84
CA ILE A 234 7.90 32.37 -16.32
C ILE A 234 9.36 32.77 -16.49
N GLN A 235 10.26 32.14 -15.74
CA GLN A 235 11.71 32.31 -15.88
C GLN A 235 12.24 31.12 -16.70
N ALA A 236 12.85 31.41 -17.85
CA ALA A 236 13.46 30.40 -18.70
C ALA A 236 14.71 30.99 -19.37
N ALA A 237 15.76 30.17 -19.52
CA ALA A 237 16.95 30.57 -20.27
C ALA A 237 16.61 30.86 -21.74
N SER A 238 15.65 30.13 -22.30
CA SER A 238 15.02 30.41 -23.59
C SER A 238 13.55 29.94 -23.56
N LEU A 239 12.65 30.73 -24.15
CA LEU A 239 11.25 30.34 -24.36
C LEU A 239 11.03 30.14 -25.87
N ASN A 240 10.98 28.88 -26.30
CA ASN A 240 10.70 28.53 -27.70
C ASN A 240 9.24 28.08 -27.85
N VAL A 241 8.44 28.85 -28.58
CA VAL A 241 7.03 28.53 -28.86
C VAL A 241 6.94 28.01 -30.30
N VAL A 242 6.93 26.68 -30.46
CA VAL A 242 6.92 25.98 -31.76
C VAL A 242 5.72 25.04 -31.87
N GLY A 243 5.25 24.80 -33.10
CA GLY A 243 4.28 23.73 -33.39
C GLY A 243 2.81 24.04 -33.08
N LEU A 244 2.45 25.31 -32.86
CA LEU A 244 1.06 25.74 -32.77
C LEU A 244 0.63 26.30 -34.13
N SER A 245 -0.28 25.61 -34.82
CA SER A 245 -0.88 26.07 -36.10
C SER A 245 -1.60 27.42 -35.98
N ASN A 246 -1.88 27.84 -34.75
CA ASN A 246 -2.38 29.16 -34.37
C ASN A 246 -1.79 29.51 -33.00
N ILE A 247 -0.68 30.26 -32.94
CA ILE A 247 -0.46 31.11 -31.77
C ILE A 247 -1.53 32.20 -31.87
N GLY A 248 -2.72 31.98 -31.29
CA GLY A 248 -3.87 32.86 -31.47
C GLY A 248 -3.52 34.34 -31.22
N SER A 249 -2.73 34.61 -30.17
CA SER A 249 -1.97 35.85 -29.99
C SER A 249 -0.99 35.69 -28.81
N LEU A 250 0.15 36.39 -28.84
CA LEU A 250 0.93 36.68 -27.62
C LEU A 250 0.40 38.00 -27.05
N GLN A 251 -0.60 37.95 -26.18
CA GLN A 251 -1.16 39.14 -25.56
C GLN A 251 -0.29 39.56 -24.37
N VAL A 252 0.58 40.55 -24.57
CA VAL A 252 1.33 41.19 -23.48
C VAL A 252 0.57 42.44 -23.05
N SER A 253 -0.02 42.41 -21.84
CA SER A 253 -0.75 43.57 -21.30
C SER A 253 0.18 44.65 -20.70
N GLY A 254 1.50 44.43 -20.77
CA GLY A 254 2.55 45.33 -20.28
C GLY A 254 3.68 45.49 -21.30
N ASN A 255 4.86 45.86 -20.84
CA ASN A 255 6.01 46.12 -21.72
C ASN A 255 6.74 44.81 -22.10
N ILE A 256 7.08 44.67 -23.38
CA ILE A 256 8.09 43.70 -23.83
C ILE A 256 9.44 44.40 -23.77
N THR A 257 10.30 44.01 -22.83
CA THR A 257 11.65 44.59 -22.70
C THR A 257 12.69 43.62 -23.23
N PHE A 258 13.43 44.03 -24.26
CA PHE A 258 14.59 43.29 -24.74
C PHE A 258 15.82 43.83 -24.02
N SER A 259 16.16 43.28 -22.84
CA SER A 259 17.43 43.60 -22.20
C SER A 259 18.54 42.92 -23.01
N ALA A 260 19.32 43.72 -23.75
CA ALA A 260 20.43 43.21 -24.52
C ALA A 260 21.40 42.45 -23.60
N LEU A 261 21.55 41.13 -23.79
CA LEU A 261 22.79 40.48 -23.41
C LEU A 261 23.89 41.12 -24.25
N SER A 262 24.79 41.85 -23.58
CA SER A 262 26.00 42.41 -24.15
C SER A 262 26.73 41.34 -24.97
N GLY A 263 26.88 41.52 -26.28
CA GLY A 263 27.80 40.68 -27.06
C GLY A 263 27.51 40.46 -28.54
N GLU A 264 26.27 40.62 -29.05
CA GLU A 264 26.02 40.37 -30.48
C GLU A 264 25.32 41.53 -31.19
N SER A 265 26.02 42.01 -32.22
CA SER A 265 25.61 43.02 -33.17
C SER A 265 24.46 42.50 -34.01
N SER A 266 23.26 43.06 -33.80
CA SER A 266 22.00 42.84 -34.55
C SER A 266 21.04 41.81 -33.92
N LYS A 267 20.19 42.28 -33.01
CA LYS A 267 18.95 41.58 -32.64
C LYS A 267 17.77 42.37 -33.19
N ALA A 268 17.22 41.94 -34.32
CA ALA A 268 16.00 42.50 -34.90
C ALA A 268 14.78 41.69 -34.41
N ILE A 269 13.65 42.35 -34.18
CA ILE A 269 12.36 41.66 -34.16
C ILE A 269 12.09 41.25 -35.61
N VAL A 270 12.41 40.01 -35.95
CA VAL A 270 12.12 39.47 -37.28
C VAL A 270 10.66 39.06 -37.29
N VAL A 271 9.81 39.97 -37.76
CA VAL A 271 8.44 39.63 -38.16
C VAL A 271 8.56 38.99 -39.54
N ASP A 272 8.70 37.66 -39.59
CA ASP A 272 8.71 36.94 -40.86
C ASP A 272 7.28 36.92 -41.43
N THR A 273 6.93 38.01 -42.09
CA THR A 273 5.78 38.08 -42.98
C THR A 273 6.36 38.32 -44.37
N ASN A 274 5.78 37.70 -45.40
CA ASN A 274 6.25 37.85 -46.79
C ASN A 274 6.39 39.30 -47.28
N PHE A 275 5.90 40.30 -46.51
CA PHE A 275 5.75 41.67 -46.95
C PHE A 275 6.48 42.71 -46.09
N TYR A 276 6.79 42.47 -44.81
CA TYR A 276 7.27 43.53 -43.90
C TYR A 276 8.38 43.10 -42.95
N GLN A 277 9.37 43.98 -42.76
CA GLN A 277 10.43 43.84 -41.75
C GLN A 277 10.39 45.03 -40.77
N LEU A 278 10.57 44.76 -39.47
CA LEU A 278 10.69 45.80 -38.44
C LEU A 278 12.17 46.05 -38.10
N LEU A 279 12.72 47.18 -38.52
CA LEU A 279 14.07 47.61 -38.12
C LEU A 279 13.98 48.62 -36.96
N ILE A 280 14.64 48.29 -35.86
CA ILE A 280 14.87 49.21 -34.74
C ILE A 280 16.38 49.50 -34.73
N SER A 281 16.75 50.75 -35.02
CA SER A 281 18.16 51.16 -35.06
C SER A 281 18.63 51.61 -33.67
N PRO A 282 19.73 51.08 -33.13
CA PRO A 282 20.26 51.53 -31.85
C PRO A 282 20.86 52.94 -31.89
N TYR A 283 21.09 53.51 -33.08
CA TYR A 283 21.73 54.83 -33.26
C TYR A 283 20.76 55.94 -33.72
N ARG A 284 19.50 55.63 -33.98
CA ARG A 284 18.46 56.64 -34.28
C ARG A 284 17.12 56.18 -33.70
N GLU A 285 16.40 57.07 -33.02
CA GLU A 285 15.06 56.88 -32.41
C GLU A 285 13.94 56.66 -33.45
N LEU A 286 14.18 55.83 -34.47
CA LEU A 286 13.29 55.62 -35.60
C LEU A 286 12.81 54.17 -35.61
N LEU A 287 11.50 54.00 -35.44
CA LEU A 287 10.82 52.78 -35.84
C LEU A 287 10.60 52.85 -37.35
N ARG A 288 11.20 51.93 -38.11
CA ARG A 288 11.04 51.86 -39.55
C ARG A 288 10.34 50.56 -39.93
N ILE A 289 9.18 50.67 -40.55
CA ILE A 289 8.51 49.54 -41.23
C ILE A 289 8.79 49.68 -42.71
N VAL A 290 9.44 48.67 -43.29
CA VAL A 290 9.82 48.65 -44.71
C VAL A 290 9.01 47.57 -45.42
N ASP A 291 8.41 47.92 -46.55
CA ASP A 291 7.85 46.98 -47.53
C ASP A 291 9.02 46.31 -48.26
N ILE A 292 9.15 44.99 -48.15
CA ILE A 292 10.27 44.26 -48.74
C ILE A 292 10.12 44.19 -50.27
N GLU A 293 8.90 44.11 -50.80
CA GLU A 293 8.69 43.99 -52.25
C GLU A 293 8.89 45.31 -53.00
N LYS A 294 8.60 46.43 -52.32
CA LYS A 294 8.66 47.77 -52.93
C LYS A 294 9.92 48.56 -52.56
N ASP A 295 10.79 48.01 -51.71
CA ASP A 295 11.95 48.68 -51.11
C ASP A 295 11.59 50.09 -50.60
N SER A 296 10.43 50.20 -49.94
CA SER A 296 9.82 51.49 -49.58
C SER A 296 9.43 51.53 -48.11
N VAL A 297 9.64 52.69 -47.47
CA VAL A 297 9.28 52.90 -46.06
C VAL A 297 7.79 53.18 -45.98
N ILE A 298 7.02 52.27 -45.38
CA ILE A 298 5.56 52.41 -45.23
C ILE A 298 5.21 53.20 -43.98
N TYR A 299 6.05 53.11 -42.95
CA TYR A 299 5.85 53.87 -41.72
C TYR A 299 7.17 54.44 -41.21
N HIS A 300 7.17 55.75 -40.99
CA HIS A 300 8.27 56.52 -40.42
C HIS A 300 7.72 57.36 -39.27
N SER A 301 7.96 56.91 -38.04
CA SER A 301 7.68 57.68 -36.83
C SER A 301 9.00 58.04 -36.18
N ALA A 302 9.24 59.34 -36.04
CA ALA A 302 10.18 59.87 -35.08
C ALA A 302 9.44 59.97 -33.75
N ILE A 303 10.11 59.56 -32.67
CA ILE A 303 9.67 59.56 -31.27
C ILE A 303 9.36 58.14 -30.77
N ILE A 304 10.42 57.45 -30.36
CA ILE A 304 10.37 56.57 -29.19
C ILE A 304 10.96 57.40 -28.05
N LYS A 305 10.11 58.07 -27.25
CA LYS A 305 10.58 58.79 -26.05
C LYS A 305 11.11 57.77 -25.04
N TYR A 306 12.42 57.72 -24.84
CA TYR A 306 12.99 57.15 -23.62
C TYR A 306 12.64 58.08 -22.44
N TYR A 307 11.92 57.57 -21.44
CA TYR A 307 11.92 58.21 -20.12
C TYR A 307 13.11 57.62 -19.35
N GLU A 308 14.15 58.41 -19.13
CA GLU A 308 15.16 58.10 -18.11
C GLU A 308 14.47 58.09 -16.75
N ILE A 309 14.48 56.93 -16.08
CA ILE A 309 14.19 56.88 -14.64
C ILE A 309 15.48 57.37 -13.97
N GLY A 310 15.46 58.64 -13.53
CA GLY A 310 16.56 59.25 -12.82
C GLY A 310 16.92 58.46 -11.57
N SER A 311 18.22 58.24 -11.37
CA SER A 311 18.79 57.70 -10.14
C SER A 311 18.38 58.60 -8.96
N VAL A 312 17.64 58.04 -8.02
CA VAL A 312 17.47 58.65 -6.70
C VAL A 312 18.78 58.39 -5.94
N ASN A 313 19.48 59.47 -5.58
CA ASN A 313 20.61 59.45 -4.64
C ASN A 313 20.16 58.96 -3.26
#